data_AF-A0A9W8LTY6-F1
#
_entry.id   AF-A0A9W8LTY6-F1
#
_cell.length_a   1.000
_cell.length_b   1.000
_cell.length_c   1.000
_cell.angle_alpha   90.00
_cell.angle_beta   90.00
_cell.angle_gamma   90.00
#
_symmetry.space_group_name_H-M   'P 1'
#
loop_
_entity.id
_entity.type
_entity.pdbx_description
1 polymer ?
#
loop_
_entity_poly.entity_id
_entity_poly.type
_entity_poly.pdbx_seq_one_letter_code
_entity_poly.pdbx_strand_id
1 'polypeptide(L)'
;MMRADSHPDEGYRNTSLSVSPIDPDAAAPNAGVDSSQRMRHRGQNSLIDSEDSAHASLQSEKHSNHSQGRGAIVGSLPGLGRPGSFSGSGGGGGGGNGPMGGWAGGADVPVSRRRALAKRTVLFPVLHFIKVVVLAIIVILLLVAVGIPVSDNGVPQPADYTNMEFNWKIDPRSYLKPMNPNYTDYNILLDAHLHTTYSDGVLSPKQVIEFALANGYNAIIVTDHQTVEGSLATKEYAERHYKDEITIITGMEYTCCRIHMNLIGINESVTVSPPFPSDKELRDVISKVHDMGGLVIVNHIPWTNATQLPWGNPRLPSNPSREQLLEWGVDGFEVVNQNTFDLRSYQFVQDNSDRLVGLTGSDMHYPGSSYAWTTINATDNSAEAILDEIRNRRTSFLLDASGTRPVQDPPFKRDYFKYAPWGLVGDYFYGYADRYRGQYSFQGTFCENEIIDVHHSMIGWFFLWLLIAILILEILYWFFRWLILLTTGWIRRRFF
;
A
#
# COMPACT_ATOMS: atom_id res chain seq x y z
N MET A 1 1.27 13.39 -6.85
CA MET A 1 1.76 12.06 -6.42
C MET A 1 1.26 11.81 -5.01
N MET A 2 0.10 11.15 -4.89
CA MET A 2 -0.29 10.54 -3.61
C MET A 2 0.60 9.30 -3.45
N ARG A 3 1.14 9.06 -2.25
CA ARG A 3 1.82 7.80 -1.92
C ARG A 3 0.92 6.64 -2.33
N ALA A 4 1.39 5.81 -3.26
CA ALA A 4 1.05 4.40 -3.22
C ALA A 4 1.67 3.91 -1.92
N ASP A 5 0.84 3.55 -0.95
CA ASP A 5 1.29 2.91 0.27
C ASP A 5 1.82 1.53 -0.12
N SER A 6 3.10 1.47 -0.48
CA SER A 6 3.84 0.23 -0.61
C SER A 6 3.85 -0.40 0.78
N HIS A 7 3.01 -1.41 1.00
CA HIS A 7 3.18 -2.28 2.15
C HIS A 7 4.61 -2.83 2.13
N PRO A 8 5.32 -2.84 3.28
CA PRO A 8 6.58 -3.55 3.37
C PRO A 8 6.30 -5.03 3.10
N ASP A 9 7.19 -5.66 2.33
CA ASP A 9 7.25 -7.09 2.12
C ASP A 9 6.77 -7.85 3.36
N GLU A 10 5.70 -8.66 3.20
CA GLU A 10 5.44 -9.73 4.14
C GLU A 10 6.63 -10.69 4.06
N GLY A 11 7.59 -10.48 4.95
CA GLY A 11 8.67 -11.41 5.20
C GLY A 11 8.08 -12.78 5.50
N TYR A 12 8.15 -13.67 4.52
CA TYR A 12 7.84 -15.08 4.68
C TYR A 12 8.65 -15.63 5.85
N ARG A 13 7.97 -15.81 6.99
CA ARG A 13 8.51 -16.61 8.10
C ARG A 13 8.63 -18.04 7.59
N ASN A 14 9.88 -18.44 7.39
CA ASN A 14 10.29 -19.78 7.02
C ASN A 14 9.92 -20.77 8.16
N THR A 15 8.71 -21.31 8.16
CA THR A 15 8.37 -22.47 8.97
C THR A 15 8.68 -23.72 8.16
N SER A 16 9.82 -24.34 8.45
CA SER A 16 10.21 -25.65 7.95
C SER A 16 9.15 -26.70 8.33
N LEU A 17 8.27 -27.05 7.39
CA LEU A 17 7.45 -28.25 7.46
C LEU A 17 8.17 -29.35 6.68
N SER A 18 8.73 -30.31 7.41
CA SER A 18 9.25 -31.55 6.88
C SER A 18 8.09 -32.38 6.30
N VAL A 19 8.02 -32.50 4.98
CA VAL A 19 7.09 -33.39 4.28
C VAL A 19 7.86 -34.65 3.87
N SER A 20 7.47 -35.79 4.43
CA SER A 20 7.94 -37.12 4.00
C SER A 20 7.32 -37.50 2.65
N PRO A 21 8.01 -38.26 1.78
CA PRO A 21 7.49 -38.61 0.46
C PRO A 21 6.41 -39.70 0.54
N ILE A 22 5.34 -39.55 -0.25
CA ILE A 22 4.37 -40.61 -0.54
C ILE A 22 4.50 -40.98 -2.02
N ASP A 23 4.55 -42.30 -2.23
CA ASP A 23 4.76 -43.13 -3.41
C ASP A 23 3.85 -42.81 -4.62
N PRO A 24 4.34 -42.87 -5.89
CA PRO A 24 3.53 -42.66 -7.08
C PRO A 24 3.06 -44.00 -7.65
N ASP A 25 1.88 -44.46 -7.22
CA ASP A 25 1.15 -45.52 -7.93
C ASP A 25 -0.35 -45.45 -7.60
N ALA A 26 -1.12 -44.74 -8.42
CA ALA A 26 -2.56 -44.95 -8.54
C ALA A 26 -3.07 -44.43 -9.89
N ALA A 27 -3.39 -45.39 -10.76
CA ALA A 27 -3.80 -45.24 -12.14
C ALA A 27 -5.19 -44.60 -12.33
N ALA A 28 -5.36 -43.93 -13.48
CA ALA A 28 -6.66 -43.68 -14.11
C ALA A 28 -7.30 -44.99 -14.63
N PRO A 29 -8.59 -44.99 -15.03
CA PRO A 29 -8.82 -44.97 -16.47
C PRO A 29 -10.12 -44.30 -16.98
N ASN A 30 -9.96 -43.67 -18.16
CA ASN A 30 -10.71 -43.78 -19.42
C ASN A 30 -12.16 -43.29 -19.68
N ALA A 31 -12.24 -42.73 -20.90
CA ALA A 31 -13.30 -42.77 -21.93
C ALA A 31 -14.51 -41.85 -21.74
N GLY A 32 -15.07 -41.18 -22.75
CA GLY A 32 -14.87 -41.19 -24.21
C GLY A 32 -15.89 -40.20 -24.84
N VAL A 33 -15.55 -39.57 -25.98
CA VAL A 33 -16.16 -39.82 -27.31
C VAL A 33 -17.28 -38.83 -27.71
N ASP A 34 -17.07 -38.20 -28.88
CA ASP A 34 -18.01 -37.67 -29.89
C ASP A 34 -19.01 -36.55 -29.54
N SER A 35 -19.48 -35.70 -30.45
CA SER A 35 -19.18 -35.40 -31.85
C SER A 35 -19.98 -34.15 -32.27
N SER A 36 -19.42 -33.42 -33.24
CA SER A 36 -20.05 -32.71 -34.37
C SER A 36 -21.50 -32.20 -34.27
N GLN A 37 -21.71 -30.93 -34.65
CA GLN A 37 -22.42 -30.46 -35.87
C GLN A 37 -22.69 -28.95 -35.75
N ARG A 38 -22.16 -28.09 -36.64
CA ARG A 38 -22.61 -27.71 -38.00
C ARG A 38 -23.84 -26.77 -38.05
N MET A 39 -23.67 -25.75 -38.93
CA MET A 39 -24.66 -24.88 -39.59
C MET A 39 -24.92 -23.54 -38.90
N ARG A 40 -24.52 -22.38 -39.46
CA ARG A 40 -24.72 -21.73 -40.78
C ARG A 40 -25.74 -20.57 -40.67
N HIS A 41 -25.21 -19.39 -40.97
CA HIS A 41 -25.75 -18.37 -41.88
C HIS A 41 -26.75 -17.29 -41.43
N ARG A 42 -26.43 -16.10 -41.97
CA ARG A 42 -27.25 -14.92 -42.33
C ARG A 42 -27.55 -13.98 -41.16
N GLY A 43 -27.48 -12.67 -41.31
CA GLY A 43 -27.23 -11.77 -42.45
C GLY A 43 -27.25 -10.34 -41.86
N GLN A 44 -26.29 -9.51 -42.25
CA GLN A 44 -26.48 -8.36 -43.15
C GLN A 44 -27.32 -7.18 -42.60
N ASN A 45 -26.68 -6.01 -42.72
CA ASN A 45 -27.23 -4.67 -42.93
C ASN A 45 -27.81 -3.97 -41.67
N SER A 46 -27.60 -2.67 -41.43
CA SER A 46 -26.90 -1.62 -42.17
C SER A 46 -27.12 -0.28 -41.45
N LEU A 47 -26.10 0.58 -41.52
CA LEU A 47 -26.19 2.01 -41.90
C LEU A 47 -26.59 3.11 -40.88
N ILE A 48 -25.73 4.16 -40.92
CA ILE A 48 -26.00 5.62 -40.90
C ILE A 48 -25.79 6.40 -39.59
N ASP A 49 -24.64 7.09 -39.60
CA ASP A 49 -24.36 8.52 -39.47
C ASP A 49 -24.60 9.35 -38.19
N SER A 50 -23.60 10.23 -38.04
CA SER A 50 -23.56 11.62 -37.54
C SER A 50 -22.88 11.77 -36.18
N GLU A 51 -21.62 12.22 -36.15
CA GLU A 51 -21.08 13.59 -36.34
C GLU A 51 -21.15 14.45 -35.06
N ASP A 52 -20.04 15.18 -34.89
CA ASP A 52 -19.83 16.40 -34.10
C ASP A 52 -19.53 16.34 -32.58
N SER A 53 -18.21 16.35 -32.33
CA SER A 53 -17.46 17.43 -31.67
C SER A 53 -18.06 18.16 -30.46
N ALA A 54 -17.32 18.21 -29.35
CA ALA A 54 -16.70 19.47 -28.87
C ALA A 54 -15.90 19.27 -27.57
N HIS A 55 -14.73 19.91 -27.57
CA HIS A 55 -13.92 20.28 -26.41
C HIS A 55 -14.72 20.93 -25.26
N ALA A 56 -14.38 20.63 -24.01
CA ALA A 56 -14.04 21.65 -23.01
C ALA A 56 -13.52 21.04 -21.69
N SER A 57 -12.33 21.53 -21.34
CA SER A 57 -11.70 21.60 -20.02
C SER A 57 -12.57 22.22 -18.91
N LEU A 58 -12.27 21.84 -17.65
CA LEU A 58 -12.17 22.65 -16.41
C LEU A 58 -12.74 21.88 -15.20
N GLN A 59 -11.89 21.49 -14.26
CA GLN A 59 -11.60 22.19 -12.99
C GLN A 59 -12.68 22.06 -11.91
N SER A 60 -12.15 21.78 -10.72
CA SER A 60 -12.78 21.55 -9.42
C SER A 60 -13.88 22.55 -9.03
N GLU A 61 -14.94 22.04 -8.40
CA GLU A 61 -15.67 22.79 -7.37
C GLU A 61 -16.01 21.91 -6.17
N LYS A 62 -15.63 22.43 -4.99
CA LYS A 62 -16.05 22.00 -3.66
C LYS A 62 -17.51 22.40 -3.46
N HIS A 63 -18.32 21.53 -2.86
CA HIS A 63 -19.50 21.98 -2.12
C HIS A 63 -19.72 21.22 -0.81
N SER A 64 -19.63 21.98 0.27
CA SER A 64 -20.23 21.75 1.58
C SER A 64 -21.75 21.89 1.51
N ASN A 65 -22.50 21.05 2.23
CA ASN A 65 -23.86 21.42 2.64
C ASN A 65 -24.17 20.95 4.08
N HIS A 66 -24.50 21.94 4.91
CA HIS A 66 -25.19 21.82 6.18
C HIS A 66 -26.71 21.84 5.92
N SER A 67 -27.47 21.05 6.68
CA SER A 67 -28.88 21.36 6.95
C SER A 67 -29.26 21.01 8.39
N GLN A 68 -29.80 22.00 9.09
CA GLN A 68 -30.34 21.93 10.44
C GLN A 68 -31.75 21.32 10.45
N GLY A 69 -32.13 20.71 11.59
CA GLY A 69 -33.52 20.45 11.97
C GLY A 69 -33.66 20.38 13.49
N ARG A 70 -34.31 21.38 14.10
CA ARG A 70 -34.68 21.46 15.53
C ARG A 70 -36.03 20.76 15.76
N GLY A 71 -36.19 20.15 16.94
CA GLY A 71 -37.49 19.74 17.52
C GLY A 71 -37.35 19.43 19.01
N ALA A 72 -38.24 19.98 19.84
CA ALA A 72 -38.10 20.14 21.29
C ALA A 72 -38.83 19.08 22.17
N ILE A 73 -38.19 18.75 23.30
CA ILE A 73 -38.62 18.47 24.69
C ILE A 73 -40.14 18.29 25.00
N VAL A 74 -40.53 17.21 25.73
CA VAL A 74 -41.23 17.16 27.07
C VAL A 74 -41.38 15.69 27.58
N GLY A 75 -41.18 15.47 28.89
CA GLY A 75 -41.85 14.43 29.72
C GLY A 75 -40.92 13.38 30.37
N SER A 76 -40.37 13.57 31.59
CA SER A 76 -40.94 13.35 32.95
C SER A 76 -40.86 11.91 33.49
N LEU A 77 -40.14 11.71 34.62
CA LEU A 77 -40.37 10.66 35.65
C LEU A 77 -39.73 11.09 37.00
N PRO A 78 -40.27 10.70 38.18
CA PRO A 78 -40.03 11.38 39.46
C PRO A 78 -39.21 10.60 40.50
N GLY A 79 -38.76 11.33 41.52
CA GLY A 79 -38.80 10.89 42.91
C GLY A 79 -37.47 10.47 43.56
N LEU A 80 -37.07 11.18 44.62
CA LEU A 80 -36.81 10.61 45.95
C LEU A 80 -36.52 11.73 46.97
N GLY A 81 -37.18 11.59 48.12
CA GLY A 81 -37.38 12.63 49.11
C GLY A 81 -36.25 12.81 50.14
N ARG A 82 -36.34 13.96 50.80
CA ARG A 82 -35.59 14.38 52.00
C ARG A 82 -36.04 13.59 53.24
N PRO A 83 -35.25 13.62 54.33
CA PRO A 83 -35.80 13.71 55.67
C PRO A 83 -35.48 15.06 56.34
N GLY A 84 -36.44 15.51 57.14
CA GLY A 84 -36.47 16.80 57.81
C GLY A 84 -35.81 16.84 59.19
N SER A 85 -35.80 18.07 59.68
CA SER A 85 -35.36 18.60 60.96
C SER A 85 -36.22 18.16 62.15
N PHE A 86 -35.60 18.03 63.34
CA PHE A 86 -36.27 18.08 64.63
C PHE A 86 -35.45 18.92 65.65
N SER A 87 -36.08 19.97 66.17
CA SER A 87 -35.82 20.68 67.44
C SER A 87 -36.25 19.78 68.63
N GLY A 88 -35.86 19.88 69.91
CA GLY A 88 -35.17 20.85 70.76
C GLY A 88 -35.62 20.58 72.23
N SER A 89 -34.78 20.94 73.22
CA SER A 89 -35.04 21.03 74.70
C SER A 89 -35.39 19.74 75.47
N GLY A 90 -35.02 19.50 76.74
CA GLY A 90 -34.27 20.23 77.79
C GLY A 90 -34.34 19.48 79.14
N GLY A 91 -33.43 19.80 80.09
CA GLY A 91 -33.47 19.51 81.54
C GLY A 91 -33.13 18.07 81.98
N GLY A 92 -32.38 17.78 83.05
CA GLY A 92 -31.69 18.55 84.10
C GLY A 92 -31.17 17.58 85.19
N GLY A 93 -30.24 18.04 86.05
CA GLY A 93 -30.09 17.54 87.43
C GLY A 93 -28.78 16.85 87.87
N GLY A 94 -27.99 17.57 88.69
CA GLY A 94 -27.14 17.09 89.82
C GLY A 94 -25.87 16.28 89.48
N GLY A 95 -24.69 16.47 90.07
CA GLY A 95 -24.20 17.22 91.24
C GLY A 95 -22.95 16.48 91.75
N GLY A 96 -21.90 17.18 92.21
CA GLY A 96 -20.77 16.54 92.91
C GLY A 96 -19.40 17.19 92.70
N ASN A 97 -18.87 17.80 93.76
CA ASN A 97 -17.61 18.53 93.88
C ASN A 97 -16.33 17.66 93.82
N GLY A 98 -15.22 18.27 93.39
CA GLY A 98 -13.85 17.81 93.68
C GLY A 98 -12.78 18.65 92.94
N PRO A 99 -11.84 19.34 93.61
CA PRO A 99 -10.99 20.36 92.99
C PRO A 99 -9.54 19.91 92.72
N MET A 100 -8.90 20.69 91.84
CA MET A 100 -7.45 20.88 91.63
C MET A 100 -6.62 19.76 90.96
N GLY A 101 -5.88 20.17 89.93
CA GLY A 101 -4.80 19.40 89.32
C GLY A 101 -4.49 19.92 87.92
N GLY A 102 -3.81 21.06 87.84
CA GLY A 102 -3.28 21.55 86.57
C GLY A 102 -2.29 20.55 85.97
N TRP A 103 -2.28 20.46 84.64
CA TRP A 103 -1.11 20.27 83.77
C TRP A 103 -1.58 20.16 82.30
N ALA A 104 -0.68 20.57 81.40
CA ALA A 104 -0.73 20.55 79.93
C ALA A 104 -1.39 21.76 79.23
N GLY A 105 -0.61 22.38 78.35
CA GLY A 105 -1.08 23.42 77.44
C GLY A 105 0.03 23.98 76.55
N GLY A 106 0.79 23.11 75.88
CA GLY A 106 1.54 23.53 74.69
C GLY A 106 0.60 24.24 73.73
N ALA A 107 1.08 25.31 73.10
CA ALA A 107 0.28 26.17 72.24
C ALA A 107 -0.51 25.34 71.21
N ASP A 108 -1.79 25.16 71.49
CA ASP A 108 -2.69 24.43 70.62
C ASP A 108 -2.95 25.31 69.39
N VAL A 109 -2.29 24.96 68.28
CA VAL A 109 -2.64 25.53 66.98
C VAL A 109 -4.12 25.22 66.76
N PRO A 110 -4.99 26.24 66.61
CA PRO A 110 -6.43 26.04 66.56
C PRO A 110 -6.77 25.05 65.43
N VAL A 111 -7.74 24.16 65.67
CA VAL A 111 -8.16 23.11 64.73
C VAL A 111 -8.48 23.66 63.33
N SER A 112 -8.93 24.91 63.25
CA SER A 112 -9.12 25.67 62.00
C SER A 112 -7.81 25.94 61.24
N ARG A 113 -6.71 26.30 61.92
CA ARG A 113 -5.37 26.44 61.32
C ARG A 113 -4.76 25.09 60.95
N ARG A 114 -4.94 24.03 61.77
CA ARG A 114 -4.46 22.68 61.40
C ARG A 114 -5.17 22.15 60.15
N ARG A 115 -6.50 22.33 60.02
CA ARG A 115 -7.26 22.01 58.80
C ARG A 115 -6.86 22.87 57.59
N ALA A 116 -6.57 24.15 57.79
CA ALA A 116 -6.11 25.05 56.71
C ALA A 116 -4.68 24.73 56.23
N LEU A 117 -3.77 24.37 57.14
CA LEU A 117 -2.42 23.89 56.81
C LEU A 117 -2.46 22.51 56.14
N ALA A 118 -3.26 21.57 56.65
CA ALA A 118 -3.44 20.24 56.05
C ALA A 118 -4.04 20.31 54.63
N LYS A 119 -5.01 21.21 54.40
CA LYS A 119 -5.54 21.51 53.06
C LYS A 119 -4.46 22.07 52.14
N ARG A 120 -3.57 22.96 52.62
CA ARG A 120 -2.45 23.49 51.82
C ARG A 120 -1.38 22.44 51.49
N THR A 121 -1.13 21.47 52.38
CA THR A 121 -0.12 20.41 52.17
C THR A 121 -0.55 19.32 51.19
N VAL A 122 -1.85 19.07 51.01
CA VAL A 122 -2.37 18.03 50.09
C VAL A 122 -2.94 18.60 48.80
N LEU A 123 -3.63 19.76 48.85
CA LEU A 123 -4.27 20.34 47.68
C LEU A 123 -3.24 20.87 46.66
N PHE A 124 -2.11 21.40 47.12
CA PHE A 124 -1.10 21.97 46.23
C PHE A 124 -0.40 20.91 45.36
N PRO A 125 0.07 19.75 45.90
CA PRO A 125 0.58 18.65 45.08
C PRO A 125 -0.43 18.11 44.08
N VAL A 126 -1.70 17.96 44.49
CA VAL A 126 -2.76 17.46 43.60
C VAL A 126 -3.02 18.44 42.45
N LEU A 127 -3.12 19.73 42.73
CA LEU A 127 -3.30 20.75 41.67
C LEU A 127 -2.07 20.86 40.76
N HIS A 128 -0.87 20.64 41.29
CA HIS A 128 0.35 20.60 40.49
C HIS A 128 0.34 19.40 39.54
N PHE A 129 0.06 18.20 40.05
CA PHE A 129 -0.08 16.98 39.26
C PHE A 129 -1.10 17.15 38.13
N ILE A 130 -2.30 17.67 38.44
CA ILE A 130 -3.32 17.95 37.42
C ILE A 130 -2.80 18.90 36.35
N LYS A 131 -2.09 19.96 36.72
CA LYS A 131 -1.50 20.89 35.74
C LYS A 131 -0.47 20.20 34.82
N VAL A 132 0.37 19.34 35.37
CA VAL A 132 1.37 18.58 34.58
C VAL A 132 0.68 17.62 33.61
N VAL A 133 -0.36 16.91 34.06
CA VAL A 133 -1.18 16.06 33.19
C VAL A 133 -1.83 16.85 32.07
N VAL A 134 -2.47 17.99 32.37
CA VAL A 134 -3.09 18.85 31.35
C VAL A 134 -2.05 19.35 30.35
N LEU A 135 -0.86 19.77 30.80
CA LEU A 135 0.21 20.21 29.91
C LEU A 135 0.70 19.07 29.01
N ALA A 136 0.87 17.86 29.55
CA ALA A 136 1.27 16.69 28.77
C ALA A 136 0.24 16.36 27.68
N ILE A 137 -1.05 16.43 28.00
CA ILE A 137 -2.13 16.24 27.02
C ILE A 137 -2.05 17.31 25.92
N ILE A 138 -1.86 18.59 26.26
CA ILE A 138 -1.72 19.66 25.27
C ILE A 138 -0.53 19.41 24.34
N VAL A 139 0.63 19.01 24.89
CA VAL A 139 1.82 18.69 24.10
C VAL A 139 1.55 17.52 23.14
N ILE A 140 0.89 16.45 23.61
CA ILE A 140 0.53 15.31 22.75
C ILE A 140 -0.40 15.74 21.63
N LEU A 141 -1.44 16.53 21.94
CA LEU A 141 -2.36 17.03 20.91
C LEU A 141 -1.64 17.88 19.86
N LEU A 142 -0.65 18.68 20.26
CA LEU A 142 0.21 19.43 19.33
C LEU A 142 1.09 18.50 18.49
N LEU A 143 1.70 17.47 19.10
CA LEU A 143 2.51 16.48 18.39
C LEU A 143 1.68 15.69 17.37
N VAL A 144 0.44 15.34 17.69
CA VAL A 144 -0.50 14.70 16.75
C VAL A 144 -0.86 15.68 15.63
N ALA A 145 -1.22 16.92 15.96
CA ALA A 145 -1.65 17.93 14.99
C ALA A 145 -0.54 18.36 14.02
N VAL A 146 0.74 18.26 14.43
CA VAL A 146 1.89 18.56 13.58
C VAL A 146 2.44 17.29 12.92
N GLY A 147 2.59 16.21 13.68
CA GLY A 147 3.23 14.97 13.25
C GLY A 147 2.48 14.27 12.12
N ILE A 148 1.16 14.13 12.22
CA ILE A 148 0.36 13.45 11.19
C ILE A 148 0.48 14.16 9.83
N PRO A 149 0.22 15.47 9.70
CA PRO A 149 0.38 16.17 8.42
C PRO A 149 1.80 16.11 7.86
N VAL A 150 2.82 16.14 8.73
CA VAL A 150 4.22 16.05 8.30
C VAL A 150 4.55 14.64 7.81
N SER A 151 4.07 13.58 8.47
CA SER A 151 4.24 12.21 7.99
C SER A 151 3.59 12.02 6.61
N ASP A 152 2.38 12.55 6.40
CA ASP A 152 1.65 12.40 5.13
C ASP A 152 2.35 13.04 3.94
N ASN A 153 2.78 14.29 4.09
CA ASN A 153 3.17 15.13 2.95
C ASN A 153 4.47 15.89 3.15
N GLY A 154 5.05 15.87 4.35
CA GLY A 154 6.22 16.68 4.72
C GLY A 154 7.54 15.90 4.73
N VAL A 155 7.51 14.58 4.67
CA VAL A 155 8.71 13.73 4.68
C VAL A 155 9.01 13.26 3.25
N PRO A 156 10.16 13.65 2.66
CA PRO A 156 10.61 13.13 1.37
C PRO A 156 10.70 11.59 1.41
N GLN A 157 10.51 10.92 0.27
CA GLN A 157 10.79 9.48 0.19
C GLN A 157 12.24 9.20 0.62
N PRO A 158 12.49 8.15 1.44
CA PRO A 158 13.81 7.89 1.98
C PRO A 158 14.81 7.48 0.89
N ALA A 159 14.38 6.63 -0.04
CA ALA A 159 15.18 6.12 -1.14
C ALA A 159 15.41 7.17 -2.24
N ASP A 160 16.64 7.24 -2.74
CA ASP A 160 17.05 8.07 -3.85
C ASP A 160 17.33 7.25 -5.12
N TYR A 161 16.35 7.18 -6.01
CA TYR A 161 16.46 6.49 -7.29
C TYR A 161 16.99 7.38 -8.43
N THR A 162 17.32 8.65 -8.16
CA THR A 162 17.62 9.63 -9.23
C THR A 162 18.86 9.30 -10.05
N ASN A 163 19.85 8.64 -9.45
CA ASN A 163 21.15 8.35 -10.05
C ASN A 163 21.58 6.89 -9.80
N MET A 164 20.66 5.94 -9.99
CA MET A 164 20.98 4.50 -9.96
C MET A 164 21.93 4.12 -11.10
N GLU A 165 22.82 3.15 -10.86
CA GLU A 165 23.82 2.68 -11.83
C GLU A 165 23.95 1.15 -11.76
N PHE A 166 23.70 0.47 -12.88
CA PHE A 166 23.63 -0.98 -12.95
C PHE A 166 24.93 -1.57 -13.51
N ASN A 167 25.98 -1.56 -12.68
CA ASN A 167 27.35 -1.96 -13.07
C ASN A 167 27.57 -3.49 -13.06
N TRP A 168 26.68 -4.25 -13.69
CA TRP A 168 26.81 -5.69 -13.90
C TRP A 168 26.34 -6.09 -15.30
N LYS A 169 26.63 -7.34 -15.67
CA LYS A 169 26.17 -7.91 -16.94
C LYS A 169 25.83 -9.37 -16.75
N ILE A 170 24.56 -9.70 -16.97
CA ILE A 170 24.03 -11.06 -16.88
C ILE A 170 23.75 -11.56 -18.28
N ASP A 171 24.08 -12.84 -18.51
CA ASP A 171 23.69 -13.55 -19.72
C ASP A 171 22.91 -14.80 -19.32
N PRO A 172 21.56 -14.75 -19.29
CA PRO A 172 20.74 -15.88 -18.86
C PRO A 172 20.92 -17.11 -19.74
N ARG A 173 21.35 -16.92 -21.01
CA ARG A 173 21.62 -18.01 -21.96
C ARG A 173 22.76 -18.92 -21.53
N SER A 174 23.66 -18.45 -20.67
CA SER A 174 24.82 -19.21 -20.22
C SER A 174 24.47 -20.30 -19.21
N TYR A 175 23.30 -20.23 -18.56
CA TYR A 175 22.91 -21.16 -17.51
C TYR A 175 21.44 -21.61 -17.54
N LEU A 176 20.58 -20.99 -18.36
CA LEU A 176 19.18 -21.37 -18.54
C LEU A 176 18.93 -22.06 -19.88
N LYS A 177 17.80 -22.77 -19.95
CA LYS A 177 17.26 -23.33 -21.19
C LYS A 177 15.82 -22.83 -21.37
N PRO A 178 15.37 -22.68 -22.63
CA PRO A 178 13.98 -22.33 -22.91
C PRO A 178 13.00 -23.37 -22.35
N MET A 179 11.85 -22.90 -21.87
CA MET A 179 10.78 -23.73 -21.34
C MET A 179 10.26 -24.72 -22.40
N ASN A 180 10.20 -24.30 -23.66
CA ASN A 180 10.00 -25.21 -24.79
C ASN A 180 11.37 -25.72 -25.28
N PRO A 181 11.74 -26.98 -25.01
CA PRO A 181 13.06 -27.51 -25.36
C PRO A 181 13.31 -27.60 -26.87
N ASN A 182 12.27 -27.47 -27.71
CA ASN A 182 12.40 -27.44 -29.16
C ASN A 182 12.65 -26.02 -29.71
N TYR A 183 12.45 -24.98 -28.90
CA TYR A 183 12.66 -23.58 -29.27
C TYR A 183 14.06 -23.14 -28.83
N THR A 184 15.10 -23.67 -29.49
CA THR A 184 16.50 -23.46 -29.06
C THR A 184 17.21 -22.32 -29.78
N ASP A 185 16.78 -21.99 -31.00
CA ASP A 185 17.28 -20.86 -31.76
C ASP A 185 16.47 -19.61 -31.40
N TYR A 186 17.12 -18.61 -30.80
CA TYR A 186 16.53 -17.31 -30.49
C TYR A 186 17.62 -16.24 -30.40
N ASN A 187 17.29 -15.03 -30.80
CA ASN A 187 18.19 -13.87 -30.79
C ASN A 187 17.68 -12.71 -29.92
N ILE A 188 16.43 -12.77 -29.46
CA ILE A 188 15.80 -11.76 -28.62
C ILE A 188 15.49 -12.34 -27.23
N LEU A 189 15.79 -11.52 -26.22
CA LEU A 189 15.44 -11.70 -24.81
C LEU A 189 14.61 -10.48 -24.40
N LEU A 190 13.30 -10.69 -24.29
CA LEU A 190 12.29 -9.65 -24.10
C LEU A 190 11.77 -9.63 -22.66
N ASP A 191 11.70 -8.43 -22.08
CA ASP A 191 10.83 -8.12 -20.93
C ASP A 191 9.54 -7.47 -21.45
N ALA A 192 8.40 -8.12 -21.24
CA ALA A 192 7.12 -7.69 -21.83
C ALA A 192 6.24 -6.82 -20.90
N HIS A 193 6.72 -6.50 -19.70
CA HIS A 193 5.96 -5.73 -18.72
C HIS A 193 6.92 -5.00 -17.77
N LEU A 194 6.99 -3.68 -17.84
CA LEU A 194 7.73 -2.86 -16.87
C LEU A 194 7.26 -1.40 -16.88
N HIS A 195 7.59 -0.67 -15.81
CA HIS A 195 7.12 0.69 -15.59
C HIS A 195 8.27 1.69 -15.46
N THR A 196 7.98 2.96 -15.76
CA THR A 196 8.92 4.07 -15.63
C THR A 196 8.36 5.13 -14.68
N THR A 197 9.09 6.24 -14.52
CA THR A 197 8.61 7.44 -13.83
C THR A 197 7.40 8.13 -14.49
N TYR A 198 6.90 7.64 -15.63
CA TYR A 198 5.71 8.17 -16.29
C TYR A 198 4.39 7.64 -15.68
N SER A 199 4.41 6.49 -14.99
CA SER A 199 3.35 6.09 -14.05
C SER A 199 3.85 6.09 -12.59
N ASP A 200 4.29 4.94 -12.11
CA ASP A 200 4.59 4.63 -10.71
C ASP A 200 5.87 3.79 -10.54
N GLY A 201 6.58 3.52 -11.63
CA GLY A 201 7.96 3.06 -11.58
C GLY A 201 8.90 4.16 -11.05
N VAL A 202 9.98 3.76 -10.39
CA VAL A 202 10.96 4.71 -9.81
C VAL A 202 12.12 5.06 -10.74
N LEU A 203 12.30 4.31 -11.82
CA LEU A 203 13.39 4.48 -12.78
C LEU A 203 12.96 5.35 -13.97
N SER A 204 13.83 6.28 -14.35
CA SER A 204 13.66 7.05 -15.59
C SER A 204 13.81 6.16 -16.84
N PRO A 205 13.29 6.58 -18.01
CA PRO A 205 13.49 5.88 -19.28
C PRO A 205 14.93 5.42 -19.54
N LYS A 206 15.91 6.29 -19.26
CA LYS A 206 17.34 5.98 -19.34
C LYS A 206 17.71 4.80 -18.43
N GLN A 207 17.35 4.88 -17.16
CA GLN A 207 17.73 3.89 -16.15
C GLN A 207 17.05 2.55 -16.40
N VAL A 208 15.83 2.54 -16.93
CA VAL A 208 15.15 1.32 -17.35
C VAL A 208 15.92 0.60 -18.46
N ILE A 209 16.42 1.33 -19.46
CA ILE A 209 17.27 0.75 -20.52
C ILE A 209 18.56 0.16 -19.93
N GLU A 210 19.25 0.93 -19.07
CA GLU A 210 20.49 0.47 -18.44
C GLU A 210 20.27 -0.76 -17.55
N PHE A 211 19.16 -0.81 -16.80
CA PHE A 211 18.76 -1.95 -15.99
C PHE A 211 18.46 -3.19 -16.85
N ALA A 212 17.73 -3.01 -17.95
CA ALA A 212 17.38 -4.09 -18.87
C ALA A 212 18.63 -4.72 -19.50
N LEU A 213 19.55 -3.89 -20.00
CA LEU A 213 20.83 -4.32 -20.56
C LEU A 213 21.70 -5.06 -19.53
N ALA A 214 21.77 -4.56 -18.30
CA ALA A 214 22.53 -5.19 -17.21
C ALA A 214 21.99 -6.59 -16.86
N ASN A 215 20.68 -6.80 -16.99
CA ASN A 215 20.01 -8.09 -16.78
C ASN A 215 19.89 -8.95 -18.04
N GLY A 216 20.55 -8.58 -19.14
CA GLY A 216 20.69 -9.39 -20.35
C GLY A 216 19.52 -9.29 -21.33
N TYR A 217 18.55 -8.40 -21.10
CA TYR A 217 17.52 -8.11 -22.09
C TYR A 217 18.11 -7.31 -23.25
N ASN A 218 17.63 -7.59 -24.46
CA ASN A 218 17.91 -6.81 -25.66
C ASN A 218 16.63 -6.32 -26.37
N ALA A 219 15.47 -6.56 -25.75
CA ALA A 219 14.24 -5.89 -26.08
C ALA A 219 13.40 -5.69 -24.82
N ILE A 220 12.63 -4.60 -24.75
CA ILE A 220 11.68 -4.34 -23.68
C ILE A 220 10.38 -3.72 -24.20
N ILE A 221 9.28 -3.98 -23.51
CA ILE A 221 8.01 -3.26 -23.66
C ILE A 221 7.79 -2.45 -22.39
N VAL A 222 7.83 -1.11 -22.52
CA VAL A 222 7.45 -0.22 -21.43
C VAL A 222 5.93 -0.08 -21.44
N THR A 223 5.30 -0.30 -20.28
CA THR A 223 3.86 -0.41 -20.15
C THR A 223 3.34 0.43 -18.99
N ASP A 224 3.77 1.69 -18.89
CA ASP A 224 3.26 2.61 -17.86
C ASP A 224 1.71 2.65 -17.82
N HIS A 225 1.16 2.76 -16.61
CA HIS A 225 -0.28 2.77 -16.40
C HIS A 225 -0.98 3.90 -17.17
N GLN A 226 -1.96 3.53 -17.99
CA GLN A 226 -2.86 4.45 -18.71
C GLN A 226 -2.20 5.39 -19.71
N THR A 227 -0.91 5.22 -20.00
CA THR A 227 -0.17 6.14 -20.87
C THR A 227 0.90 5.45 -21.69
N VAL A 228 1.03 5.83 -22.96
CA VAL A 228 2.14 5.39 -23.82
C VAL A 228 3.34 6.33 -23.73
N GLU A 229 3.22 7.47 -23.03
CA GLU A 229 4.25 8.52 -23.03
C GLU A 229 5.60 8.03 -22.51
N GLY A 230 5.60 7.16 -21.50
CA GLY A 230 6.84 6.57 -20.99
C GLY A 230 7.50 5.62 -21.97
N SER A 231 6.71 4.85 -22.74
CA SER A 231 7.25 3.95 -23.76
C SER A 231 7.77 4.71 -24.99
N LEU A 232 7.09 5.79 -25.40
CA LEU A 232 7.55 6.71 -26.43
C LEU A 232 8.86 7.42 -26.03
N ALA A 233 8.93 7.95 -24.81
CA ALA A 233 10.14 8.61 -24.31
C ALA A 233 11.33 7.63 -24.21
N THR A 234 11.07 6.40 -23.77
CA THR A 234 12.08 5.34 -23.70
C THR A 234 12.58 4.96 -25.09
N LYS A 235 11.66 4.80 -26.06
CA LYS A 235 12.02 4.52 -27.45
C LYS A 235 12.87 5.62 -28.07
N GLU A 236 12.47 6.88 -27.93
CA GLU A 236 13.23 8.03 -28.45
C GLU A 236 14.63 8.12 -27.82
N TYR A 237 14.75 7.79 -26.54
CA TYR A 237 16.04 7.78 -25.86
C TYR A 237 16.93 6.61 -26.33
N ALA A 238 16.37 5.41 -26.45
CA ALA A 238 17.08 4.24 -26.98
C ALA A 238 17.55 4.44 -28.42
N GLU A 239 16.72 5.00 -29.30
CA GLU A 239 17.09 5.25 -30.70
C GLU A 239 18.26 6.24 -30.84
N ARG A 240 18.42 7.16 -29.88
CA ARG A 240 19.53 8.12 -29.85
C ARG A 240 20.81 7.58 -29.23
N HIS A 241 20.70 6.67 -28.25
CA HIS A 241 21.83 6.32 -27.39
C HIS A 241 22.18 4.83 -27.36
N TYR A 242 21.25 3.94 -27.72
CA TYR A 242 21.36 2.47 -27.56
C TYR A 242 20.80 1.68 -28.76
N LYS A 243 20.72 2.31 -29.95
CA LYS A 243 20.03 1.76 -31.13
C LYS A 243 20.44 0.33 -31.52
N ASP A 244 21.71 -0.02 -31.34
CA ASP A 244 22.26 -1.32 -31.71
C ASP A 244 22.29 -2.32 -30.53
N GLU A 245 21.85 -1.90 -29.34
CA GLU A 245 21.94 -2.69 -28.10
C GLU A 245 20.59 -3.20 -27.61
N ILE A 246 19.53 -2.39 -27.75
CA ILE A 246 18.20 -2.72 -27.23
C ILE A 246 17.07 -2.16 -28.10
N THR A 247 16.02 -2.96 -28.25
CA THR A 247 14.80 -2.55 -28.98
C THR A 247 13.67 -2.23 -28.02
N ILE A 248 13.05 -1.06 -28.20
CA ILE A 248 11.90 -0.63 -27.41
C ILE A 248 10.63 -0.80 -28.24
N ILE A 249 9.71 -1.61 -27.73
CA ILE A 249 8.36 -1.74 -28.28
C ILE A 249 7.44 -0.86 -27.43
N THR A 250 6.61 -0.07 -28.10
CA THR A 250 5.69 0.84 -27.42
C THR A 250 4.49 0.08 -26.87
N GLY A 251 3.97 0.56 -25.75
CA GLY A 251 2.80 0.00 -25.09
C GLY A 251 2.37 0.85 -23.90
N MET A 252 1.32 0.37 -23.25
CA MET A 252 0.82 0.88 -21.97
C MET A 252 0.14 -0.27 -21.22
N GLU A 253 0.04 -0.15 -19.90
CA GLU A 253 -0.83 -1.02 -19.12
C GLU A 253 -2.20 -0.36 -18.96
N TYR A 254 -3.23 -1.05 -19.43
CA TYR A 254 -4.62 -0.74 -19.10
C TYR A 254 -4.94 -1.32 -17.73
N THR A 255 -5.25 -0.44 -16.79
CA THR A 255 -5.41 -0.79 -15.37
C THR A 255 -6.79 -0.41 -14.83
N CYS A 256 -7.55 -1.38 -14.34
CA CYS A 256 -8.84 -1.09 -13.70
C CYS A 256 -9.12 -2.07 -12.56
N CYS A 257 -10.22 -1.85 -11.85
CA CYS A 257 -10.61 -2.68 -10.73
C CYS A 257 -11.15 -4.07 -11.10
N ARG A 258 -11.08 -4.44 -12.39
CA ARG A 258 -11.49 -5.76 -12.88
C ARG A 258 -10.33 -6.54 -13.49
N ILE A 259 -9.45 -5.87 -14.22
CA ILE A 259 -8.38 -6.53 -14.98
C ILE A 259 -7.24 -5.55 -15.27
N HIS A 260 -6.06 -6.12 -15.41
CA HIS A 260 -4.87 -5.45 -15.90
C HIS A 260 -4.47 -6.10 -17.24
N MET A 261 -4.19 -5.27 -18.25
CA MET A 261 -3.81 -5.76 -19.58
C MET A 261 -2.73 -4.88 -20.19
N ASN A 262 -1.65 -5.48 -20.67
CA ASN A 262 -0.69 -4.78 -21.52
C ASN A 262 -1.24 -4.65 -22.93
N LEU A 263 -1.33 -3.40 -23.38
CA LEU A 263 -1.70 -3.03 -24.74
C LEU A 263 -0.40 -2.72 -25.48
N ILE A 264 0.06 -3.64 -26.31
CA ILE A 264 1.41 -3.59 -26.90
C ILE A 264 1.35 -3.27 -28.39
N GLY A 265 2.40 -2.62 -28.91
CA GLY A 265 2.49 -2.23 -30.32
C GLY A 265 1.61 -1.04 -30.69
N ILE A 266 1.19 -0.23 -29.71
CA ILE A 266 0.39 0.99 -29.93
C ILE A 266 1.22 2.25 -29.66
N ASN A 267 0.92 3.34 -30.37
CA ASN A 267 1.62 4.63 -30.24
C ASN A 267 0.73 5.75 -29.68
N GLU A 268 -0.53 5.44 -29.38
CA GLU A 268 -1.49 6.37 -28.79
C GLU A 268 -2.16 5.69 -27.61
N SER A 269 -2.43 6.45 -26.54
CA SER A 269 -3.11 5.89 -25.38
C SER A 269 -4.56 5.53 -25.69
N VAL A 270 -4.96 4.34 -25.27
CA VAL A 270 -6.37 3.95 -25.28
C VAL A 270 -7.09 4.60 -24.11
N THR A 271 -8.14 5.35 -24.41
CA THR A 271 -8.99 5.99 -23.39
C THR A 271 -9.48 4.97 -22.37
N VAL A 272 -9.32 5.31 -21.10
CA VAL A 272 -9.66 4.42 -20.00
C VAL A 272 -11.16 4.47 -19.73
N SER A 273 -11.81 3.30 -19.66
CA SER A 273 -13.18 3.13 -19.16
C SER A 273 -13.21 3.34 -17.63
N PRO A 274 -14.37 3.60 -16.99
CA PRO A 274 -14.46 3.84 -15.53
C PRO A 274 -13.73 2.77 -14.69
N PRO A 275 -13.46 3.04 -13.40
CA PRO A 275 -12.72 2.12 -12.52
C PRO A 275 -13.25 0.68 -12.54
N PHE A 276 -14.57 0.50 -12.70
CA PHE A 276 -15.24 -0.78 -12.87
C PHE A 276 -15.91 -0.87 -14.24
N PRO A 277 -15.17 -1.21 -15.31
CA PRO A 277 -15.74 -1.27 -16.64
C PRO A 277 -16.68 -2.46 -16.80
N SER A 278 -17.72 -2.33 -17.61
CA SER A 278 -18.56 -3.43 -18.05
C SER A 278 -17.81 -4.36 -19.02
N ASP A 279 -18.36 -5.56 -19.24
CA ASP A 279 -17.80 -6.50 -20.22
C ASP A 279 -17.79 -5.92 -21.64
N LYS A 280 -18.77 -5.05 -21.96
CA LYS A 280 -18.80 -4.37 -23.26
C LYS A 280 -17.62 -3.41 -23.38
N GLU A 281 -17.36 -2.60 -22.36
CA GLU A 281 -16.26 -1.63 -22.37
C GLU A 281 -14.89 -2.33 -22.47
N LEU A 282 -14.69 -3.45 -21.76
CA LEU A 282 -13.47 -4.24 -21.90
C LEU A 282 -13.30 -4.81 -23.32
N ARG A 283 -14.38 -5.31 -23.95
CA ARG A 283 -14.33 -5.75 -25.35
C ARG A 283 -14.08 -4.59 -26.32
N ASP A 284 -14.64 -3.41 -26.06
CA ASP A 284 -14.40 -2.22 -26.89
C ASP A 284 -12.92 -1.80 -26.81
N VAL A 285 -12.29 -1.90 -25.62
CA VAL A 285 -10.84 -1.68 -25.44
C VAL A 285 -10.03 -2.68 -26.26
N ILE A 286 -10.36 -3.98 -26.18
CA ILE A 286 -9.66 -5.02 -26.96
C ILE A 286 -9.78 -4.75 -28.46
N SER A 287 -10.99 -4.51 -28.96
CA SER A 287 -11.23 -4.20 -30.37
C SER A 287 -10.47 -2.97 -30.84
N LYS A 288 -10.45 -1.91 -30.03
CA LYS A 288 -9.74 -0.67 -30.38
C LYS A 288 -8.23 -0.89 -30.51
N VAL A 289 -7.65 -1.73 -29.65
CA VAL A 289 -6.20 -2.07 -29.74
C VAL A 289 -5.91 -2.83 -31.03
N HIS A 290 -6.78 -3.77 -31.42
CA HIS A 290 -6.64 -4.47 -32.69
C HIS A 290 -6.82 -3.57 -33.90
N ASP A 291 -7.75 -2.60 -33.85
CA ASP A 291 -7.92 -1.59 -34.91
C ASP A 291 -6.66 -0.72 -35.09
N MET A 292 -5.86 -0.57 -34.03
CA MET A 292 -4.57 0.10 -34.04
C MET A 292 -3.41 -0.81 -34.46
N GLY A 293 -3.66 -2.10 -34.72
CA GLY A 293 -2.66 -3.12 -35.07
C GLY A 293 -1.85 -3.64 -33.87
N GLY A 294 -2.25 -3.30 -32.64
CA GLY A 294 -1.62 -3.75 -31.41
C GLY A 294 -2.12 -5.12 -30.96
N LEU A 295 -1.60 -5.58 -29.81
CA LEU A 295 -1.99 -6.84 -29.16
C LEU A 295 -2.38 -6.59 -27.72
N VAL A 296 -3.24 -7.47 -27.18
CA VAL A 296 -3.71 -7.42 -25.80
C VAL A 296 -3.21 -8.63 -25.04
N ILE A 297 -2.41 -8.40 -24.01
CA ILE A 297 -1.86 -9.44 -23.13
C ILE A 297 -2.43 -9.24 -21.74
N VAL A 298 -3.04 -10.28 -21.18
CA VAL A 298 -3.65 -10.22 -19.84
C VAL A 298 -2.56 -10.39 -18.78
N ASN A 299 -2.48 -9.46 -17.83
CA ASN A 299 -1.41 -9.40 -16.84
C ASN A 299 -1.73 -10.27 -15.61
N HIS A 300 -0.68 -10.80 -15.00
CA HIS A 300 -0.56 -11.42 -13.67
C HIS A 300 -1.86 -11.83 -12.96
N ILE A 301 -2.62 -12.77 -13.54
CA ILE A 301 -3.87 -13.30 -12.95
C ILE A 301 -3.68 -13.83 -11.51
N PRO A 302 -2.58 -14.50 -11.14
CA PRO A 302 -2.38 -14.95 -9.76
C PRO A 302 -2.39 -13.80 -8.76
N TRP A 303 -1.79 -12.66 -9.11
CA TRP A 303 -1.76 -11.48 -8.26
C TRP A 303 -3.13 -10.82 -8.15
N THR A 304 -3.85 -10.68 -9.27
CA THR A 304 -5.20 -10.08 -9.26
C THR A 304 -6.21 -10.95 -8.51
N ASN A 305 -6.03 -12.27 -8.51
CA ASN A 305 -6.89 -13.22 -7.80
C ASN A 305 -6.42 -13.51 -6.37
N ALA A 306 -5.27 -12.99 -5.96
CA ALA A 306 -4.77 -13.16 -4.60
C ALA A 306 -5.73 -12.50 -3.60
N THR A 307 -5.96 -13.17 -2.48
CA THR A 307 -6.79 -12.63 -1.39
C THR A 307 -6.13 -11.37 -0.82
N GLN A 308 -6.87 -10.27 -0.78
CA GLN A 308 -6.42 -9.03 -0.17
C GLN A 308 -7.01 -8.89 1.24
N LEU A 309 -6.15 -8.83 2.24
CA LEU A 309 -6.54 -8.52 3.61
C LEU A 309 -6.69 -6.99 3.78
N PRO A 310 -7.64 -6.53 4.62
CA PRO A 310 -8.53 -7.31 5.48
C PRO A 310 -9.88 -7.68 4.83
N TRP A 311 -10.14 -7.31 3.57
CA TRP A 311 -11.45 -7.54 2.93
C TRP A 311 -11.77 -9.02 2.68
N GLY A 312 -10.75 -9.88 2.51
CA GLY A 312 -10.93 -11.33 2.37
C GLY A 312 -11.47 -11.77 1.01
N ASN A 313 -11.51 -10.87 0.04
CA ASN A 313 -11.87 -11.09 -1.36
C ASN A 313 -10.61 -10.98 -2.26
N PRO A 314 -10.69 -11.37 -3.54
CA PRO A 314 -9.62 -11.13 -4.51
C PRO A 314 -9.29 -9.65 -4.64
N ARG A 315 -8.01 -9.34 -4.87
CA ARG A 315 -7.50 -7.97 -5.06
C ARG A 315 -8.20 -7.21 -6.19
N LEU A 316 -8.54 -7.88 -7.29
CA LEU A 316 -9.44 -7.31 -8.31
C LEU A 316 -10.74 -8.12 -8.33
N PRO A 317 -11.79 -7.65 -7.64
CA PRO A 317 -13.07 -8.34 -7.67
C PRO A 317 -13.66 -8.32 -9.08
N SER A 318 -14.28 -9.42 -9.50
CA SER A 318 -14.94 -9.55 -10.81
C SER A 318 -14.00 -9.60 -12.04
N ASN A 319 -12.81 -10.17 -11.85
CA ASN A 319 -11.91 -10.53 -12.96
C ASN A 319 -12.58 -11.55 -13.90
N PRO A 320 -12.64 -11.28 -15.23
CA PRO A 320 -13.15 -12.23 -16.21
C PRO A 320 -12.41 -13.58 -16.18
N SER A 321 -13.09 -14.67 -16.56
CA SER A 321 -12.42 -15.97 -16.71
C SER A 321 -11.51 -15.99 -17.94
N ARG A 322 -10.55 -16.91 -17.98
CA ARG A 322 -9.65 -17.09 -19.14
C ARG A 322 -10.43 -17.42 -20.41
N GLU A 323 -11.50 -18.20 -20.29
CA GLU A 323 -12.40 -18.55 -21.39
C GLU A 323 -13.15 -17.32 -21.91
N GLN A 324 -13.65 -16.46 -21.03
CA GLN A 324 -14.28 -15.19 -21.42
C GLN A 324 -13.28 -14.29 -22.15
N LEU A 325 -12.05 -14.17 -21.64
CA LEU A 325 -11.00 -13.34 -22.26
C LEU A 325 -10.60 -13.88 -23.64
N LEU A 326 -10.46 -15.19 -23.78
CA LEU A 326 -10.24 -15.85 -25.06
C LEU A 326 -11.41 -15.60 -26.04
N GLU A 327 -12.66 -15.64 -25.58
CA GLU A 327 -13.83 -15.31 -26.41
C GLU A 327 -13.85 -13.84 -26.82
N TRP A 328 -13.42 -12.94 -25.93
CA TRP A 328 -13.33 -11.50 -26.20
C TRP A 328 -12.18 -11.13 -27.13
N GLY A 329 -11.25 -12.06 -27.37
CA GLY A 329 -10.22 -11.93 -28.39
C GLY A 329 -8.87 -11.46 -27.88
N VAL A 330 -8.55 -11.58 -26.58
CA VAL A 330 -7.18 -11.30 -26.12
C VAL A 330 -6.15 -12.17 -26.85
N ASP A 331 -4.95 -11.63 -27.07
CA ASP A 331 -3.91 -12.29 -27.85
C ASP A 331 -3.04 -13.21 -26.99
N GLY A 332 -3.01 -13.00 -25.68
CA GLY A 332 -2.16 -13.79 -24.81
C GLY A 332 -2.31 -13.50 -23.32
N PHE A 333 -1.48 -14.21 -22.55
CA PHE A 333 -1.41 -14.07 -21.10
C PHE A 333 0.05 -13.92 -20.67
N GLU A 334 0.25 -13.11 -19.64
CA GLU A 334 1.48 -13.13 -18.88
C GLU A 334 1.56 -14.45 -18.09
N VAL A 335 2.51 -15.31 -18.47
CA VAL A 335 2.68 -16.65 -17.87
C VAL A 335 3.72 -16.64 -16.75
N VAL A 336 4.64 -15.67 -16.75
CA VAL A 336 5.53 -15.39 -15.62
C VAL A 336 5.46 -13.88 -15.37
N ASN A 337 5.14 -13.52 -14.12
CA ASN A 337 5.18 -12.16 -13.64
C ASN A 337 6.06 -12.12 -12.39
N GLN A 338 7.08 -11.27 -12.37
CA GLN A 338 8.06 -11.24 -11.28
C GLN A 338 8.55 -12.67 -10.97
N ASN A 339 8.52 -13.08 -9.70
CA ASN A 339 8.91 -14.42 -9.25
C ASN A 339 7.79 -15.46 -9.32
N THR A 340 6.65 -15.15 -9.96
CA THR A 340 5.46 -16.00 -9.99
C THR A 340 5.26 -16.62 -11.37
N PHE A 341 5.36 -17.94 -11.46
CA PHE A 341 4.99 -18.71 -12.65
C PHE A 341 3.50 -19.13 -12.58
N ASP A 342 2.67 -18.56 -13.46
CA ASP A 342 1.25 -18.93 -13.59
C ASP A 342 1.09 -20.19 -14.46
N LEU A 343 1.27 -21.34 -13.82
CA LEU A 343 1.10 -22.64 -14.50
C LEU A 343 -0.28 -22.79 -15.16
N ARG A 344 -1.34 -22.20 -14.60
CA ARG A 344 -2.70 -22.32 -15.18
C ARG A 344 -2.84 -21.52 -16.46
N SER A 345 -2.36 -20.27 -16.49
CA SER A 345 -2.32 -19.50 -17.74
C SER A 345 -1.39 -20.12 -18.76
N TYR A 346 -0.24 -20.65 -18.34
CA TYR A 346 0.66 -21.37 -19.23
C TYR A 346 -0.02 -22.57 -19.90
N GLN A 347 -0.68 -23.44 -19.12
CA GLN A 347 -1.42 -24.58 -19.67
C GLN A 347 -2.56 -24.14 -20.60
N PHE A 348 -3.32 -23.12 -20.20
CA PHE A 348 -4.40 -22.58 -21.02
C PHE A 348 -3.91 -22.04 -22.37
N VAL A 349 -2.74 -21.38 -22.38
CA VAL A 349 -2.06 -20.93 -23.61
C VAL A 349 -1.64 -22.14 -24.46
N GLN A 350 -1.09 -23.20 -23.86
CA GLN A 350 -0.71 -24.41 -24.62
C GLN A 350 -1.93 -25.09 -25.27
N ASP A 351 -3.04 -25.20 -24.54
CA ASP A 351 -4.29 -25.80 -25.00
C ASP A 351 -4.98 -24.98 -26.12
N ASN A 352 -4.62 -23.70 -26.26
CA ASN A 352 -5.15 -22.77 -27.27
C ASN A 352 -4.02 -22.08 -28.05
N SER A 353 -2.94 -22.81 -28.34
CA SER A 353 -1.71 -22.28 -28.96
C SER A 353 -1.89 -21.79 -30.41
N ASP A 354 -2.99 -22.16 -31.05
CA ASP A 354 -3.42 -21.61 -32.35
C ASP A 354 -3.96 -20.17 -32.23
N ARG A 355 -4.27 -19.73 -31.00
CA ARG A 355 -4.91 -18.44 -30.71
C ARG A 355 -4.10 -17.56 -29.78
N LEU A 356 -3.45 -18.13 -28.76
CA LEU A 356 -2.84 -17.40 -27.65
C LEU A 356 -1.31 -17.50 -27.62
N VAL A 357 -0.66 -16.41 -27.18
CA VAL A 357 0.76 -16.36 -26.84
C VAL A 357 0.98 -16.24 -25.33
N GLY A 358 2.07 -16.83 -24.84
CA GLY A 358 2.53 -16.64 -23.47
C GLY A 358 3.73 -15.69 -23.46
N LEU A 359 3.66 -14.64 -22.65
CA LEU A 359 4.76 -13.69 -22.44
C LEU A 359 5.18 -13.65 -20.97
N THR A 360 6.37 -13.13 -20.72
CA THR A 360 6.92 -12.95 -19.37
C THR A 360 7.20 -11.48 -19.12
N GLY A 361 6.92 -11.02 -17.91
CA GLY A 361 7.11 -9.64 -17.51
C GLY A 361 7.78 -9.53 -16.14
N SER A 362 8.66 -8.53 -16.00
CA SER A 362 9.21 -8.19 -14.68
C SER A 362 8.21 -7.42 -13.83
N ASP A 363 7.27 -6.71 -14.45
CA ASP A 363 6.36 -5.75 -13.80
C ASP A 363 7.14 -4.82 -12.85
N MET A 364 8.30 -4.38 -13.36
CA MET A 364 9.30 -3.69 -12.59
C MET A 364 8.84 -2.26 -12.28
N HIS A 365 8.63 -2.02 -10.98
CA HIS A 365 8.43 -0.69 -10.41
C HIS A 365 9.66 -0.19 -9.65
N TYR A 366 10.51 -1.11 -9.20
CA TYR A 366 11.74 -0.89 -8.44
C TYR A 366 12.85 -1.79 -9.00
N PRO A 367 14.14 -1.37 -8.97
CA PRO A 367 15.26 -2.14 -9.54
C PRO A 367 15.59 -3.42 -8.74
N GLY A 368 14.74 -4.43 -8.85
CA GLY A 368 14.88 -5.74 -8.21
C GLY A 368 15.54 -6.79 -9.09
N SER A 369 15.33 -8.06 -8.74
CA SER A 369 15.77 -9.20 -9.54
C SER A 369 14.92 -9.40 -10.80
N SER A 370 15.56 -9.85 -11.88
CA SER A 370 14.89 -10.34 -13.09
C SER A 370 14.72 -11.86 -13.02
N TYR A 371 13.54 -12.36 -13.36
CA TYR A 371 13.17 -13.77 -13.18
C TYR A 371 12.93 -14.52 -14.49
N ALA A 372 12.53 -13.82 -15.55
CA ALA A 372 12.20 -14.47 -16.81
C ALA A 372 12.46 -13.57 -18.02
N TRP A 373 12.72 -14.22 -19.16
CA TRP A 373 13.00 -13.57 -20.43
C TRP A 373 12.22 -14.27 -21.51
N THR A 374 11.32 -13.56 -22.19
CA THR A 374 10.62 -14.12 -23.35
C THR A 374 11.63 -14.25 -24.49
N THR A 375 11.76 -15.46 -25.05
CA THR A 375 12.71 -15.77 -26.12
C THR A 375 12.02 -15.72 -27.46
N ILE A 376 12.58 -14.96 -28.39
CA ILE A 376 12.06 -14.78 -29.74
C ILE A 376 13.19 -14.95 -30.76
N ASN A 377 12.89 -15.60 -31.88
CA ASN A 377 13.76 -15.70 -33.04
C ASN A 377 13.25 -14.78 -34.15
N ALA A 378 13.60 -13.50 -34.06
CA ALA A 378 13.16 -12.49 -35.02
C ALA A 378 14.12 -12.42 -36.21
N THR A 379 13.62 -12.03 -37.38
CA THR A 379 14.44 -11.86 -38.60
C THR A 379 15.49 -10.77 -38.46
N ASP A 380 15.20 -9.75 -37.67
CA ASP A 380 16.10 -8.67 -37.26
C ASP A 380 15.65 -8.11 -35.89
N ASN A 381 16.39 -7.12 -35.37
CA ASN A 381 16.10 -6.53 -34.07
C ASN A 381 15.02 -5.43 -34.12
N SER A 382 14.29 -5.25 -35.21
CA SER A 382 13.24 -4.22 -35.27
C SER A 382 12.04 -4.58 -34.39
N ALA A 383 11.35 -3.55 -33.88
CA ALA A 383 10.12 -3.74 -33.11
C ALA A 383 9.05 -4.50 -33.91
N GLU A 384 8.96 -4.27 -35.23
CA GLU A 384 8.00 -4.95 -36.09
C GLU A 384 8.31 -6.44 -36.23
N ALA A 385 9.58 -6.81 -36.46
CA ALA A 385 9.97 -8.22 -36.55
C ALA A 385 9.69 -8.98 -35.24
N ILE A 386 9.91 -8.33 -34.09
CA ILE A 386 9.60 -8.92 -32.78
C ILE A 386 8.08 -9.07 -32.60
N LEU A 387 7.29 -8.03 -32.91
CA LEU A 387 5.84 -8.08 -32.83
C LEU A 387 5.25 -9.14 -33.75
N ASP A 388 5.79 -9.33 -34.94
CA ASP A 388 5.36 -10.37 -35.87
C ASP A 388 5.55 -11.79 -35.31
N GLU A 389 6.66 -12.06 -34.63
CA GLU A 389 6.86 -13.35 -33.96
C GLU A 389 5.86 -13.56 -32.80
N ILE A 390 5.54 -12.49 -32.04
CA ILE A 390 4.52 -12.54 -30.97
C ILE A 390 3.13 -12.79 -31.57
N ARG A 391 2.73 -12.07 -32.62
CA ARG A 391 1.45 -12.27 -33.36
C ARG A 391 1.29 -13.71 -33.84
N ASN A 392 2.40 -14.30 -34.27
CA ASN A 392 2.43 -15.67 -34.77
C ASN A 392 2.60 -16.73 -33.66
N ARG A 393 2.56 -16.33 -32.38
CA ARG A 393 2.72 -17.21 -31.20
C ARG A 393 4.03 -18.01 -31.23
N ARG A 394 5.08 -17.47 -31.85
CA ARG A 394 6.39 -18.13 -31.97
C ARG A 394 7.32 -17.65 -30.86
N THR A 395 6.95 -17.92 -29.62
CA THR A 395 7.72 -17.53 -28.43
C THR A 395 8.03 -18.74 -27.53
N SER A 396 9.07 -18.60 -26.71
CA SER A 396 9.25 -19.38 -25.49
C SER A 396 9.75 -18.43 -24.39
N PHE A 397 10.27 -18.95 -23.30
CA PHE A 397 10.90 -18.12 -22.27
C PHE A 397 11.97 -18.87 -21.49
N LEU A 398 12.94 -18.12 -20.96
CA LEU A 398 13.85 -18.56 -19.92
C LEU A 398 13.23 -18.23 -18.55
N LEU A 399 13.44 -19.09 -17.56
CA LEU A 399 12.97 -18.87 -16.19
C LEU A 399 14.08 -19.17 -15.19
N ASP A 400 14.42 -18.17 -14.38
CA ASP A 400 15.25 -18.28 -13.18
C ASP A 400 14.36 -18.08 -11.94
N ALA A 401 13.93 -19.18 -11.34
CA ALA A 401 13.07 -19.12 -10.15
C ALA A 401 13.76 -18.47 -8.93
N SER A 402 15.09 -18.34 -8.95
CA SER A 402 15.83 -17.64 -7.89
C SER A 402 16.00 -16.14 -8.15
N GLY A 403 15.77 -15.70 -9.39
CA GLY A 403 16.00 -14.35 -9.85
C GLY A 403 17.48 -14.01 -9.98
N THR A 404 17.78 -12.95 -10.73
CA THR A 404 19.13 -12.40 -10.80
C THR A 404 19.59 -11.92 -9.43
N ARG A 405 20.85 -12.21 -9.07
CA ARG A 405 21.40 -11.87 -7.75
C ARG A 405 21.88 -10.42 -7.60
N PRO A 406 22.43 -9.76 -8.64
CA PRO A 406 22.74 -8.34 -8.54
C PRO A 406 21.45 -7.54 -8.36
N VAL A 407 21.30 -6.95 -7.19
CA VAL A 407 20.27 -5.97 -6.86
C VAL A 407 20.98 -4.77 -6.28
N GLN A 408 20.53 -3.57 -6.62
CA GLN A 408 21.11 -2.33 -6.09
C GLN A 408 20.11 -1.63 -5.19
N ASP A 409 20.47 -1.53 -3.91
CA ASP A 409 19.72 -0.70 -2.97
C ASP A 409 19.99 0.79 -3.26
N PRO A 410 18.93 1.62 -3.32
CA PRO A 410 19.09 3.05 -3.48
C PRO A 410 19.73 3.66 -2.22
N PRO A 411 20.60 4.68 -2.36
CA PRO A 411 21.07 5.43 -1.20
C PRO A 411 19.92 6.23 -0.56
N PHE A 412 20.09 6.63 0.69
CA PHE A 412 19.14 7.52 1.35
C PHE A 412 19.31 8.97 0.87
N LYS A 413 18.18 9.66 0.65
CA LYS A 413 18.18 11.12 0.43
C LYS A 413 18.69 11.84 1.67
N ARG A 414 19.66 12.74 1.53
CA ARG A 414 20.15 13.55 2.66
C ARG A 414 19.06 14.40 3.32
N ASP A 415 18.12 14.88 2.53
CA ASP A 415 17.01 15.70 3.03
C ASP A 415 15.96 14.89 3.80
N TYR A 416 15.86 13.57 3.59
CA TYR A 416 15.00 12.71 4.39
C TYR A 416 15.33 12.84 5.87
N PHE A 417 16.61 12.77 6.25
CA PHE A 417 17.04 12.83 7.65
C PHE A 417 16.72 14.17 8.34
N LYS A 418 16.52 15.26 7.58
CA LYS A 418 16.12 16.56 8.16
C LYS A 418 14.69 16.54 8.71
N TYR A 419 13.80 15.81 8.05
CA TYR A 419 12.37 15.76 8.38
C TYR A 419 11.94 14.45 9.02
N ALA A 420 12.77 13.40 8.92
CA ALA A 420 12.51 12.07 9.47
C ALA A 420 12.08 12.09 10.94
N PRO A 421 12.68 12.87 11.87
CA PRO A 421 12.21 12.89 13.26
C PRO A 421 10.73 13.28 13.41
N TRP A 422 10.25 14.23 12.61
CA TRP A 422 8.84 14.65 12.63
C TRP A 422 7.94 13.65 11.92
N GLY A 423 8.44 13.02 10.85
CA GLY A 423 7.80 11.87 10.21
C GLY A 423 7.55 10.74 11.20
N LEU A 424 8.59 10.32 11.91
CA LEU A 424 8.54 9.24 12.90
C LEU A 424 7.56 9.53 14.05
N VAL A 425 7.39 10.80 14.43
CA VAL A 425 6.35 11.19 15.40
C VAL A 425 4.96 10.96 14.79
N GLY A 426 4.73 11.39 13.54
CA GLY A 426 3.49 11.09 12.83
C GLY A 426 3.25 9.59 12.67
N ASP A 427 4.26 8.84 12.25
CA ASP A 427 4.21 7.38 12.05
C ASP A 427 3.87 6.65 13.36
N TYR A 428 4.42 7.11 14.48
CA TYR A 428 4.06 6.60 15.80
C TYR A 428 2.56 6.75 16.09
N PHE A 429 1.99 7.91 15.76
CA PHE A 429 0.55 8.13 15.94
C PHE A 429 -0.30 7.44 14.88
N TYR A 430 0.23 7.24 13.68
CA TYR A 430 -0.40 6.37 12.67
C TYR A 430 -0.53 4.94 13.17
N GLY A 431 0.44 4.43 13.94
CA GLY A 431 0.37 3.09 14.53
C GLY A 431 -0.81 2.83 15.47
N TYR A 432 -1.62 3.83 15.84
CA TYR A 432 -2.86 3.63 16.60
C TYR A 432 -4.08 3.27 15.75
N ALA A 433 -3.97 3.37 14.42
CA ALA A 433 -5.01 2.94 13.52
C ALA A 433 -4.41 2.39 12.23
N ASP A 434 -4.81 1.19 11.85
CA ASP A 434 -4.49 0.70 10.52
C ASP A 434 -5.44 1.33 9.51
N ARG A 435 -4.88 1.91 8.46
CA ARG A 435 -5.64 2.45 7.33
C ARG A 435 -5.39 1.58 6.11
N TYR A 436 -6.36 0.73 5.79
CA TYR A 436 -6.29 -0.15 4.64
C TYR A 436 -6.99 0.49 3.45
N ARG A 437 -6.28 0.60 2.32
CA ARG A 437 -6.82 1.00 1.02
C ARG A 437 -6.68 -0.13 0.02
N GLY A 438 -7.64 -0.21 -0.88
CA GLY A 438 -7.67 -1.18 -1.94
C GLY A 438 -6.56 -1.00 -2.97
N GLN A 439 -6.63 -1.75 -4.07
CA GLN A 439 -5.80 -1.44 -5.24
C GLN A 439 -6.19 -0.07 -5.82
N TYR A 440 -5.22 0.77 -6.14
CA TYR A 440 -5.50 2.04 -6.83
C TYR A 440 -5.91 1.75 -8.27
N SER A 441 -7.02 2.33 -8.72
CA SER A 441 -7.56 2.06 -10.06
C SER A 441 -6.82 2.78 -11.18
N PHE A 442 -5.86 3.65 -10.85
CA PHE A 442 -5.23 4.62 -11.77
C PHE A 442 -6.24 5.57 -12.44
N GLN A 443 -7.42 5.70 -11.82
CA GLN A 443 -8.52 6.54 -12.28
C GLN A 443 -9.16 7.33 -11.12
N GLY A 444 -8.35 7.68 -10.12
CA GLY A 444 -8.78 8.56 -9.02
C GLY A 444 -9.59 7.90 -7.90
N THR A 445 -9.71 6.57 -7.87
CA THR A 445 -10.36 5.83 -6.79
C THR A 445 -9.58 4.55 -6.45
N PHE A 446 -9.99 3.88 -5.38
CA PHE A 446 -9.55 2.53 -5.02
C PHE A 446 -10.63 1.51 -5.36
N CYS A 447 -10.22 0.26 -5.59
CA CYS A 447 -11.08 -0.86 -5.95
C CYS A 447 -11.88 -1.40 -4.76
N GLU A 448 -11.34 -1.24 -3.56
CA GLU A 448 -12.00 -1.58 -2.32
C GLU A 448 -12.30 -0.30 -1.51
N ASN A 449 -13.35 -0.39 -0.69
CA ASN A 449 -13.66 0.67 0.27
C ASN A 449 -12.57 0.76 1.33
N GLU A 450 -12.17 1.97 1.70
CA GLU A 450 -11.22 2.23 2.77
C GLU A 450 -11.72 1.68 4.12
N ILE A 451 -10.85 0.95 4.82
CA ILE A 451 -11.10 0.45 6.18
C ILE A 451 -10.13 1.15 7.12
N ILE A 452 -10.65 1.71 8.20
CA ILE A 452 -9.86 2.28 9.29
C ILE A 452 -10.14 1.46 10.54
N ASP A 453 -9.15 0.71 11.01
CA ASP A 453 -9.25 -0.07 12.24
C ASP A 453 -8.46 0.61 13.36
N VAL A 454 -9.17 1.10 14.38
CA VAL A 454 -8.59 1.87 15.48
C VAL A 454 -8.23 0.93 16.63
N HIS A 455 -6.94 0.91 17.02
CA HIS A 455 -6.43 0.06 18.08
C HIS A 455 -6.72 0.66 19.47
N HIS A 456 -7.98 0.62 19.90
CA HIS A 456 -8.44 1.20 21.17
C HIS A 456 -7.64 0.72 22.40
N SER A 457 -7.22 -0.56 22.40
CA SER A 457 -6.38 -1.12 23.48
C SER A 457 -5.02 -0.43 23.54
N MET A 458 -4.36 -0.23 22.39
CA MET A 458 -3.07 0.44 22.32
C MET A 458 -3.16 1.90 22.81
N ILE A 459 -4.24 2.60 22.42
CA ILE A 459 -4.54 3.96 22.91
C ILE A 459 -4.71 3.96 24.43
N GLY A 460 -5.46 3.01 24.98
CA GLY A 460 -5.64 2.87 26.43
C GLY A 460 -4.32 2.65 27.18
N TRP A 461 -3.47 1.75 26.68
CA TRP A 461 -2.14 1.50 27.25
C TRP A 461 -1.22 2.72 27.15
N PHE A 462 -1.27 3.46 26.03
CA PHE A 462 -0.52 4.71 25.88
C PHE A 462 -0.84 5.71 27.00
N PHE A 463 -2.13 5.97 27.26
CA PHE A 463 -2.52 6.89 28.33
C PHE A 463 -2.15 6.36 29.73
N LEU A 464 -2.25 5.06 29.96
CA LEU A 464 -1.80 4.47 31.23
C LEU A 464 -0.29 4.66 31.44
N TRP A 465 0.53 4.34 30.44
CA TRP A 465 1.99 4.52 30.52
C TRP A 465 2.39 5.99 30.65
N LEU A 466 1.68 6.88 29.97
CA LEU A 466 1.85 8.33 30.13
C LEU A 466 1.59 8.76 31.58
N LEU A 467 0.50 8.29 32.19
CA LEU A 467 0.19 8.61 33.59
C LEU A 467 1.24 8.06 34.56
N ILE A 468 1.72 6.84 34.32
CA ILE A 468 2.82 6.23 35.11
C ILE A 468 4.09 7.07 34.97
N ALA A 469 4.46 7.48 33.76
CA ALA A 469 5.64 8.30 33.51
C ALA A 469 5.54 9.66 34.23
N ILE A 470 4.38 10.33 34.15
CA ILE A 470 4.13 11.58 34.88
C ILE A 470 4.25 11.37 36.39
N LEU A 471 3.69 10.28 36.92
CA LEU A 471 3.79 9.95 38.35
C LEU A 471 5.26 9.75 38.78
N ILE A 472 6.05 9.03 37.98
CA ILE A 472 7.49 8.83 38.25
C ILE A 472 8.23 10.17 38.24
N LEU A 473 7.98 11.02 37.23
CA LEU A 473 8.59 12.34 37.14
C LEU A 473 8.24 13.24 38.33
N GLU A 474 7.00 13.17 38.81
CA GLU A 474 6.55 13.89 40.01
C GLU A 474 7.25 13.35 41.27
N ILE A 475 7.33 12.03 41.45
CA ILE A 475 8.07 11.43 42.56
C ILE A 475 9.54 11.90 42.56
N LEU A 476 10.19 11.88 41.40
CA LEU A 476 11.57 12.35 41.23
C LEU A 476 11.67 13.85 41.54
N TYR A 477 10.76 14.67 41.03
CA TYR A 477 10.73 16.11 41.30
C TYR A 477 10.63 16.40 42.80
N TRP A 478 9.72 15.74 43.52
CA TRP A 478 9.58 15.89 44.96
C TRP A 478 10.79 15.38 45.73
N PHE A 479 11.38 14.26 45.31
CA PHE A 479 12.61 13.71 45.88
C PHE A 479 13.79 14.70 45.74
N PHE A 480 14.03 15.23 44.55
CA PHE A 480 15.10 16.21 44.33
C PHE A 480 14.85 17.52 45.05
N ARG A 481 13.60 18.00 45.09
CA ARG A 481 13.23 19.19 45.87
C ARG A 481 13.50 18.99 47.36
N TRP A 482 13.15 17.82 47.90
CA TRP A 482 13.45 17.46 49.29
C TRP A 482 14.96 17.42 49.54
N LEU A 483 15.73 16.80 48.65
CA LEU A 483 17.19 16.75 48.74
C LEU A 483 17.82 18.15 48.75
N ILE A 484 17.36 19.06 47.88
CA ILE A 484 17.81 20.47 47.85
C ILE A 484 17.44 21.20 49.15
N LEU A 485 16.24 20.98 49.69
CA LEU A 485 15.83 21.60 50.96
C LEU A 485 16.64 21.07 52.16
N LEU A 486 17.00 19.78 52.15
CA LEU A 486 17.89 19.21 53.15
C LEU A 486 19.31 19.78 53.07
N THR A 487 19.90 19.86 51.89
CA THR A 487 21.26 20.39 51.72
C THR A 487 21.32 21.88 52.05
N THR A 488 20.38 22.68 51.55
CA THR A 488 20.31 24.11 51.89
C THR A 488 19.99 24.34 53.37
N GLY A 489 19.12 23.52 53.96
CA GLY A 489 18.81 23.55 55.40
C GLY A 489 19.95 23.07 56.30
N TRP A 490 20.81 22.18 55.80
CA TRP A 490 22.05 21.76 56.45
C TRP A 490 23.13 22.85 56.34
N ILE A 491 23.35 23.41 55.15
CA ILE A 491 24.27 24.55 54.92
C ILE A 491 23.88 25.73 55.82
N ARG A 492 22.59 26.08 55.86
CA ARG A 492 22.09 27.17 56.70
C ARG A 492 22.24 26.92 58.19
N ARG A 493 22.26 25.67 58.65
CA ARG A 493 22.51 25.32 60.07
C ARG A 493 24.00 25.18 60.40
N ARG A 494 24.85 25.01 59.39
CA ARG A 494 26.29 24.75 59.54
C ARG A 494 27.13 26.03 59.40
N PHE A 495 26.64 27.00 58.61
CA PHE A 495 27.41 28.20 58.22
C PHE A 495 26.74 29.53 58.57
N PHE A 496 25.47 29.53 58.93
CA PHE A 496 24.70 30.69 59.40
C PHE A 496 24.00 30.32 60.71
#